data_AF-A0A7S3J7P1-F1
#
_entry.id   AF-A0A7S3J7P1-F1
#
_cell.length_a   1.000
_cell.length_b   1.000
_cell.length_c   1.000
_cell.angle_alpha   90.00
_cell.angle_beta   90.00
_cell.angle_gamma   90.00
#
_symmetry.space_group_name_H-M   'P 1'
#
loop_
_entity.id
_entity.type
_entity.pdbx_description
1 polymer ?
#
loop_
_entity_poly.entity_id
_entity_poly.type
_entity_poly.pdbx_seq_one_letter_code
_entity_poly.pdbx_strand_id
1 'polypeptide(L)'
;KLTTSHTTSKTTSMKMSTTLSRRPSFSTAVKNSVLNLILNNAITVALIDGSAEVFGAELPPESSVYFTKGSKFAIFTWFKATILITGRVGTKYTSKATPMEEYLE
;
A
#
# COMPACT_ATOMS: atom_id res chain seq x y z
N LYS A 1 -8.16 35.19 -45.75
CA LYS A 1 -8.30 35.42 -44.28
C LYS A 1 -9.50 34.60 -43.80
N LEU A 2 -9.23 33.66 -42.88
CA LEU A 2 -10.11 32.98 -41.92
C LEU A 2 -11.44 32.35 -42.37
N THR A 3 -11.38 31.02 -42.48
CA THR A 3 -12.44 30.04 -42.18
C THR A 3 -12.99 30.24 -40.76
N THR A 4 -14.31 30.21 -40.56
CA THR A 4 -14.92 30.04 -39.23
C THR A 4 -16.03 28.99 -39.28
N SER A 5 -15.71 27.83 -38.72
CA SER A 5 -16.59 26.70 -38.44
C SER A 5 -17.38 26.96 -37.16
N HIS A 6 -18.71 26.86 -37.24
CA HIS A 6 -19.57 26.78 -36.05
C HIS A 6 -19.66 25.32 -35.58
N THR A 7 -18.99 25.02 -34.47
CA THR A 7 -19.05 23.74 -33.75
C THR A 7 -20.22 23.79 -32.76
N THR A 8 -21.23 22.95 -32.95
CA THR A 8 -22.29 22.70 -31.97
C THR A 8 -21.79 21.77 -30.87
N SER A 9 -21.70 22.30 -29.65
CA SER A 9 -21.25 21.60 -28.46
C SER A 9 -22.26 20.53 -28.04
N LYS A 10 -21.88 19.25 -28.16
CA LYS A 10 -22.56 18.15 -27.45
C LYS A 10 -22.14 18.18 -25.98
N THR A 11 -23.09 18.46 -25.10
CA THR A 11 -22.96 18.29 -23.64
C THR A 11 -22.86 16.81 -23.31
N THR A 12 -21.65 16.27 -23.24
CA THR A 12 -21.39 14.97 -22.61
C THR A 12 -21.17 15.22 -21.13
N SER A 13 -22.15 14.81 -20.32
CA SER A 13 -22.06 14.76 -18.86
C SER A 13 -20.81 13.97 -18.45
N MET A 14 -19.76 14.69 -18.05
CA MET A 14 -18.60 14.07 -17.42
C MET A 14 -19.06 13.57 -16.05
N LYS A 15 -19.13 12.24 -15.89
CA LYS A 15 -19.19 11.65 -14.55
C LYS A 15 -17.93 12.10 -13.82
N MET A 16 -18.11 12.98 -12.84
CA MET A 16 -17.09 13.36 -11.88
C MET A 16 -16.62 12.07 -11.21
N SER A 17 -15.50 11.52 -11.68
CA SER A 17 -14.76 10.50 -10.94
C SER A 17 -14.38 11.13 -9.62
N THR A 18 -15.06 10.72 -8.55
CA THR A 18 -14.72 11.13 -7.20
C THR A 18 -13.34 10.57 -6.91
N THR A 19 -12.28 11.33 -7.18
CA THR A 19 -10.95 11.08 -6.65
C THR A 19 -11.05 11.34 -5.15
N LEU A 20 -11.60 10.36 -4.42
CA LEU A 20 -11.58 10.33 -2.98
C LEU A 20 -10.10 10.36 -2.61
N SER A 21 -9.64 11.51 -2.11
CA SER A 21 -8.31 11.69 -1.55
C SER A 21 -8.04 10.51 -0.61
N ARG A 22 -7.19 9.56 -1.06
CA ARG A 22 -6.95 8.29 -0.37
C ARG A 22 -6.14 8.63 0.87
N ARG A 23 -6.83 8.76 2.01
CA ARG A 23 -6.21 9.04 3.30
C ARG A 23 -5.20 7.92 3.60
N PRO A 24 -3.94 8.26 3.95
CA PRO A 24 -2.99 7.26 4.41
C PRO A 24 -3.54 6.54 5.64
N SER A 25 -3.24 5.25 5.74
CA SER A 25 -3.63 4.43 6.89
C SER A 25 -2.40 3.90 7.60
N PHE A 26 -2.37 4.03 8.93
CA PHE A 26 -1.29 3.49 9.75
C PHE A 26 -1.63 2.05 10.19
N SER A 27 -0.60 1.23 10.31
CA SER A 27 -0.69 -0.13 10.83
C SER A 27 0.50 -0.39 11.73
N THR A 28 0.26 -0.84 12.95
CA THR A 28 1.32 -1.22 13.89
C THR A 28 1.46 -2.74 13.92
N ALA A 29 2.67 -3.23 13.73
CA ALA A 29 3.07 -4.61 13.96
C ALA A 29 3.88 -4.68 15.26
N VAL A 30 3.64 -5.71 16.05
CA VAL A 30 4.30 -5.96 17.34
C VAL A 30 5.27 -7.14 17.21
N LYS A 31 5.99 -7.46 18.29
CA LYS A 31 7.01 -8.49 18.31
C LYS A 31 6.53 -9.78 17.68
N ASN A 32 7.35 -10.34 16.78
CA ASN A 32 7.13 -11.60 16.10
C ASN A 32 5.76 -11.66 15.42
N SER A 33 5.33 -10.58 14.78
CA SER A 33 4.06 -10.54 14.05
C SER A 33 4.23 -10.20 12.59
N VAL A 34 3.38 -10.82 11.77
CA VAL A 34 3.31 -10.60 10.32
C VAL A 34 2.02 -9.87 9.97
N LEU A 35 2.17 -8.73 9.30
CA LEU A 35 1.08 -8.01 8.64
C LEU A 35 0.92 -8.55 7.21
N ASN A 36 -0.16 -9.27 6.97
CA ASN A 36 -0.49 -9.87 5.68
C ASN A 36 -1.34 -8.90 4.85
N LEU A 37 -0.98 -8.71 3.58
CA LEU A 37 -1.60 -7.77 2.67
C LEU A 37 -1.94 -8.46 1.33
N ILE A 38 -3.21 -8.35 0.92
CA ILE A 38 -3.70 -8.77 -0.40
C ILE A 38 -4.23 -7.54 -1.14
N LEU A 39 -3.65 -7.25 -2.30
CA LEU A 39 -3.87 -5.99 -2.99
C LEU A 39 -4.83 -6.11 -4.18
N ASN A 40 -5.94 -5.36 -4.13
CA ASN A 40 -6.81 -5.16 -5.29
C ASN A 40 -6.39 -3.94 -6.14
N ASN A 41 -5.50 -3.10 -5.61
CA ASN A 41 -4.96 -1.90 -6.24
C ASN A 41 -3.50 -1.73 -5.84
N ALA A 42 -2.73 -0.97 -6.62
CA ALA A 42 -1.40 -0.58 -6.20
C ALA A 42 -1.46 0.34 -4.95
N ILE A 43 -0.42 0.21 -4.12
CA ILE A 43 -0.22 0.97 -2.90
C ILE A 43 1.26 1.35 -2.76
N THR A 44 1.54 2.31 -1.89
CA THR A 44 2.88 2.49 -1.32
C THR A 44 2.88 2.18 0.16
N VAL A 45 4.02 1.70 0.64
CA VAL A 45 4.27 1.34 2.04
C VAL A 45 5.54 2.05 2.50
N ALA A 46 5.51 2.72 3.64
CA ALA A 46 6.68 3.33 4.26
C ALA A 46 6.79 2.89 5.73
N LEU A 47 8.02 2.65 6.18
CA LEU A 47 8.34 2.41 7.58
C LEU A 47 8.51 3.75 8.29
N ILE A 48 7.71 3.99 9.33
CA ILE A 48 7.66 5.25 10.09
C ILE A 48 8.40 5.13 11.43
N ASP A 49 8.39 3.95 12.04
CA ASP A 49 9.13 3.67 13.28
C ASP A 49 9.43 2.17 13.39
N GLY A 50 10.56 1.83 14.01
CA GLY A 50 10.98 0.45 14.26
C GLY A 50 11.72 -0.21 13.11
N SER A 51 11.60 -1.53 12.98
CA SER A 51 12.23 -2.33 11.92
C SER A 51 11.26 -3.35 11.37
N ALA A 52 11.26 -3.53 10.05
CA ALA A 52 10.39 -4.47 9.37
C ALA A 52 11.03 -5.01 8.10
N GLU A 53 10.60 -6.18 7.67
CA GLU A 53 11.13 -6.87 6.49
C GLU A 53 9.99 -7.48 5.66
N VAL A 54 10.22 -7.60 4.35
CA VAL A 54 9.37 -8.32 3.40
C VAL A 54 10.19 -9.47 2.85
N PHE A 55 9.87 -10.70 3.24
CA PHE A 55 10.58 -11.92 2.82
C PHE A 55 12.12 -11.82 3.00
N GLY A 56 12.57 -11.38 4.18
CA GLY A 56 13.99 -11.21 4.52
C GLY A 56 14.65 -9.94 3.95
N ALA A 57 13.97 -9.18 3.08
CA ALA A 57 14.45 -7.88 2.64
C ALA A 57 13.97 -6.77 3.58
N GLU A 58 14.90 -6.05 4.20
CA GLU A 58 14.57 -4.95 5.11
C GLU A 58 13.82 -3.82 4.39
N LEU A 59 12.76 -3.30 5.01
CA LEU A 59 12.06 -2.12 4.54
C LEU A 59 12.88 -0.87 4.89
N PRO A 60 13.30 -0.05 3.91
CA PRO A 60 14.11 1.11 4.18
C PRO A 60 13.32 2.15 5.00
N PRO A 61 13.91 2.73 6.07
CA PRO A 61 13.28 3.78 6.84
C PRO A 61 13.07 5.03 5.99
N GLU A 62 12.00 5.78 6.26
CA GLU A 62 11.68 7.07 5.62
C GLU A 62 11.54 7.02 4.08
N SER A 63 11.49 5.82 3.48
CA SER A 63 11.34 5.61 2.05
C SER A 63 10.09 4.80 1.73
N SER A 64 9.37 5.22 0.69
CA SER A 64 8.18 4.52 0.22
C SER A 64 8.55 3.41 -0.78
N VAL A 65 8.09 2.19 -0.52
CA VAL A 65 8.17 1.06 -1.44
C VAL A 65 6.82 0.88 -2.14
N TYR A 66 6.85 0.73 -3.47
CA TYR A 66 5.65 0.55 -4.29
C TYR A 66 5.33 -0.93 -4.49
N PHE A 67 4.08 -1.31 -4.24
CA PHE A 67 3.57 -2.66 -4.48
C PHE A 67 2.47 -2.62 -5.54
N THR A 68 2.60 -3.48 -6.55
CA THR A 68 1.69 -3.51 -7.70
C THR A 68 0.33 -4.12 -7.34
N LYS A 69 -0.67 -3.86 -8.20
CA LYS A 69 -1.98 -4.50 -8.07
C LYS A 69 -1.86 -6.01 -8.21
N GLY A 70 -2.60 -6.76 -7.39
CA GLY A 70 -2.61 -8.22 -7.41
C GLY A 70 -1.52 -8.87 -6.56
N SER A 71 -0.58 -8.09 -5.99
CA SER A 71 0.43 -8.63 -5.09
C SER A 71 -0.18 -9.14 -3.79
N LYS A 72 0.34 -10.27 -3.31
CA LYS A 72 0.16 -10.79 -1.96
C LYS A 72 1.53 -10.82 -1.30
N PHE A 73 1.67 -10.15 -0.17
CA PHE A 73 2.93 -10.09 0.56
C PHE A 73 2.68 -9.94 2.06
N ALA A 74 3.75 -10.12 2.82
CA ALA A 74 3.77 -10.06 4.27
C ALA A 74 4.89 -9.12 4.71
N ILE A 75 4.58 -8.25 5.67
CA ILE A 75 5.56 -7.43 6.37
C ILE A 75 5.75 -8.04 7.76
N PHE A 76 6.95 -8.48 8.07
CA PHE A 76 7.32 -9.04 9.36
C PHE A 76 8.09 -8.04 10.20
N THR A 77 8.00 -8.17 11.53
CA THR A 77 8.90 -7.48 12.45
C THR A 77 9.33 -8.40 13.59
N TRP A 78 10.62 -8.38 13.88
CA TRP A 78 11.21 -9.03 15.05
C TRP A 78 10.89 -8.31 16.37
N PHE A 79 10.52 -7.02 16.32
CA PHE A 79 10.36 -6.20 17.53
C PHE A 79 9.08 -5.36 17.50
N LYS A 80 9.10 -4.25 16.78
CA LYS A 80 7.94 -3.38 16.56
C LYS A 80 8.14 -2.66 15.24
N ALA A 81 7.03 -2.36 14.56
CA ALA A 81 7.06 -1.52 13.38
C ALA A 81 5.77 -0.71 13.26
N THR A 82 5.90 0.56 12.89
CA THR A 82 4.78 1.40 12.46
C THR A 82 4.88 1.61 10.96
N ILE A 83 3.85 1.15 10.24
CA ILE A 83 3.81 1.14 8.78
C ILE A 83 2.75 2.13 8.30
N LEU A 84 3.14 3.04 7.41
CA LEU A 84 2.23 3.89 6.67
C LEU A 84 1.87 3.23 5.34
N ILE A 85 0.58 3.01 5.11
CA ILE A 85 0.05 2.45 3.87
C ILE A 85 -0.75 3.53 3.16
N THR A 86 -0.28 3.93 1.98
CA THR A 86 -0.99 4.89 1.13
C THR A 86 -1.63 4.13 -0.03
N GLY A 87 -2.97 4.04 0.03
CA GLY A 87 -3.78 3.36 -0.96
C GLY A 87 -4.89 2.53 -0.34
N ARG A 88 -5.52 1.69 -1.16
CA ARG A 88 -6.69 0.87 -0.82
C ARG A 88 -6.28 -0.59 -0.92
N VAL A 89 -6.08 -1.18 0.25
CA VAL A 89 -5.81 -2.60 0.43
C VAL A 89 -7.10 -3.39 0.20
N GLY A 90 -7.00 -4.59 -0.37
CA GLY A 90 -8.12 -5.52 -0.47
C GLY A 90 -8.38 -6.17 0.88
N THR A 91 -7.42 -6.96 1.35
CA THR A 91 -7.46 -7.64 2.65
C THR A 91 -6.21 -7.33 3.46
N LYS A 92 -6.37 -7.02 4.75
CA LYS A 92 -5.29 -6.75 5.71
C LYS A 92 -5.56 -7.50 7.02
N TYR A 93 -4.61 -8.28 7.52
CA TYR A 93 -4.72 -8.94 8.83
C TYR A 93 -3.34 -9.21 9.45
N THR A 94 -3.27 -9.25 10.77
CA THR A 94 -2.03 -9.53 11.52
C THR A 94 -2.04 -10.95 12.06
N SER A 95 -0.94 -11.68 11.90
CA SER A 95 -0.73 -13.03 12.44
C SER A 95 0.43 -13.00 13.44
N LYS A 96 0.29 -13.69 14.58
CA LYS A 96 1.32 -13.75 15.64
C LYS A 96 2.10 -15.06 15.70
N ALA A 97 1.56 -16.14 15.11
CA ALA A 97 2.22 -17.43 15.02
C ALA A 97 2.73 -17.58 13.58
N THR A 98 4.03 -17.45 13.40
CA THR A 98 4.68 -17.51 12.08
C THR A 98 5.95 -18.35 12.19
N PRO A 99 6.29 -19.20 11.20
CA PRO A 99 7.52 -20.01 11.21
C PRO A 99 8.78 -19.17 10.96
N MET A 100 8.74 -17.85 11.16
CA MET A 100 9.86 -16.96 10.88
C MET A 100 11.09 -17.28 11.74
N GLU A 101 10.89 -17.76 12.96
CA GLU A 101 11.98 -18.21 13.83
C GLU A 101 12.65 -19.49 13.30
N GLU A 102 11.91 -20.38 12.65
CA GLU A 102 12.43 -21.62 12.06
C GLU A 102 13.34 -21.36 10.84
N TYR A 103 13.24 -20.19 10.19
CA TYR A 103 14.11 -19.83 9.06
C TYR A 103 15.50 -19.31 9.48
N LEU A 104 15.76 -19.13 10.78
CA LEU A 104 17.06 -18.68 11.29
C LEU A 104 18.01 -19.83 11.67
N GLU A 105 17.53 -21.07 11.69
CA GLU A 105 18.32 -22.29 11.96
C GLU A 105 19.10 -22.77 10.73
#